data_AF-A0A927QB39-F1
#
_entry.id   AF-A0A927QB39-F1
#
_cell.length_a   1.000
_cell.length_b   1.000
_cell.length_c   1.000
_cell.angle_alpha   90.00
_cell.angle_beta   90.00
_cell.angle_gamma   90.00
#
_symmetry.space_group_name_H-M   'P 1'
#
loop_
_entity.id
_entity.type
_entity.pdbx_description
1 polymer ?
#
loop_
_entity_poly.entity_id
_entity_poly.type
_entity_poly.pdbx_seq_one_letter_code
_entity_poly.pdbx_strand_id
1 'polypeptide(L)'
;MKDFEDFLVAMDAAVARVAQEEPEEHRKLRTGKLEARPGGKGSYFTTLDIAHGMLRDFTMYIVYPGLVLHRQRQDLDASRAMIAEMFPTVLNYLGYSGFGELKVLGHTLLRLAPTLNNEQFDQALTRFLRYTNLLYGWAYHWFPWNIGDAMRYEEGGEIALPQVVDSLEPTSTLIKLRWDPIGIEVKAFVVTDGNAELCNELMAIMPFKCLQTHAMVAGESLMAYTPLVSTAPTPFKEEIRLAPPGRIRFNPRTGQKLIVQYGRTTEDILAPVIGSVLPEDVSKLAKVGAAVWESTYLHKEPVWLTVERLR
;
A
#
# COMPACT_ATOMS: atom_id res chain seq x y z
N MET A 1 -2.32 16.68 -26.81
CA MET A 1 -2.26 17.28 -25.46
C MET A 1 -3.60 17.23 -24.74
N LYS A 2 -4.72 17.68 -25.33
CA LYS A 2 -6.04 17.62 -24.66
C LYS A 2 -6.38 16.23 -24.09
N ASP A 3 -6.22 15.16 -24.87
CA ASP A 3 -6.47 13.79 -24.39
C ASP A 3 -5.59 13.37 -23.20
N PHE A 4 -4.38 13.92 -23.10
CA PHE A 4 -3.48 13.65 -21.97
C PHE A 4 -3.94 14.43 -20.72
N GLU A 5 -4.29 15.70 -20.86
CA GLU A 5 -4.86 16.48 -19.75
C GLU A 5 -6.17 15.87 -19.24
N ASP A 6 -7.07 15.46 -20.15
CA ASP A 6 -8.32 14.78 -19.81
C ASP A 6 -8.03 13.45 -19.07
N PHE A 7 -6.98 12.73 -19.45
CA PHE A 7 -6.52 11.54 -18.73
C PHE A 7 -5.99 11.86 -17.33
N LEU A 8 -5.19 12.91 -17.16
CA LEU A 8 -4.71 13.32 -15.84
C LEU A 8 -5.87 13.71 -14.91
N VAL A 9 -6.86 14.46 -15.42
CA VAL A 9 -8.09 14.81 -14.69
C VAL A 9 -8.85 13.55 -14.26
N ALA A 10 -9.02 12.58 -15.16
CA ALA A 10 -9.68 11.31 -14.84
C ALA A 10 -8.92 10.51 -13.78
N MET A 11 -7.58 10.45 -13.89
CA MET A 11 -6.72 9.78 -12.90
C MET A 11 -6.80 10.44 -11.53
N ASP A 12 -6.72 11.77 -11.46
CA ASP A 12 -6.77 12.51 -10.20
C ASP A 12 -8.15 12.38 -9.53
N ALA A 13 -9.23 12.36 -10.31
CA ALA A 13 -10.58 12.07 -9.81
C ALA A 13 -10.70 10.63 -9.27
N ALA A 14 -10.14 9.64 -9.98
CA ALA A 14 -10.15 8.25 -9.54
C ALA A 14 -9.35 8.07 -8.24
N VAL A 15 -8.14 8.65 -8.16
CA VAL A 15 -7.30 8.69 -6.94
C VAL A 15 -8.05 9.32 -5.78
N ALA A 16 -8.68 10.47 -5.98
CA ALA A 16 -9.39 11.20 -4.92
C ALA A 16 -10.55 10.37 -4.35
N ARG A 17 -11.25 9.60 -5.19
CA ARG A 17 -12.34 8.71 -4.75
C ARG A 17 -11.80 7.50 -3.98
N VAL A 18 -10.85 6.75 -4.55
CA VAL A 18 -10.29 5.55 -3.88
C VAL A 18 -9.56 5.88 -2.58
N ALA A 19 -9.12 7.13 -2.38
CA ALA A 19 -8.52 7.57 -1.13
C ALA A 19 -9.52 7.70 0.03
N GLN A 20 -10.82 7.80 -0.26
CA GLN A 20 -11.87 8.13 0.72
C GLN A 20 -12.86 7.00 0.95
N GLU A 21 -13.14 6.20 -0.08
CA GLU A 21 -14.14 5.14 0.00
C GLU A 21 -13.82 3.96 -0.92
N GLU A 22 -14.43 2.84 -0.59
CA GLU A 22 -14.34 1.62 -1.37
C GLU A 22 -15.02 1.80 -2.74
N PRO A 23 -14.36 1.45 -3.85
CA PRO A 23 -14.99 1.46 -5.17
C PRO A 23 -16.19 0.51 -5.26
N GLU A 24 -17.27 0.99 -5.86
CA GLU A 24 -18.49 0.19 -6.07
C GLU A 24 -18.23 -1.11 -6.84
N GLU A 25 -17.33 -1.09 -7.84
CA GLU A 25 -16.99 -2.28 -8.62
C GLU A 25 -16.30 -3.36 -7.77
N HIS A 26 -15.39 -2.94 -6.87
CA HIS A 26 -14.76 -3.82 -5.90
C HIS A 26 -15.79 -4.35 -4.88
N ARG A 27 -16.72 -3.50 -4.43
CA ARG A 27 -17.82 -3.91 -3.55
C ARG A 27 -18.67 -5.00 -4.19
N LYS A 28 -19.00 -4.87 -5.48
CA LYS A 28 -19.75 -5.89 -6.23
C LYS A 28 -18.97 -7.20 -6.32
N LEU A 29 -17.66 -7.15 -6.59
CA LEU A 29 -16.79 -8.33 -6.57
C LEU A 29 -16.85 -9.06 -5.22
N ARG A 30 -16.51 -8.38 -4.12
CA ARG A 30 -16.44 -9.01 -2.78
C ARG A 30 -17.80 -9.48 -2.23
N THR A 31 -18.91 -8.97 -2.77
CA THR A 31 -20.27 -9.36 -2.36
C THR A 31 -20.96 -10.31 -3.34
N GLY A 32 -20.25 -10.80 -4.36
CA GLY A 32 -20.81 -11.75 -5.34
C GLY A 32 -21.90 -11.15 -6.23
N LYS A 33 -21.88 -9.82 -6.42
CA LYS A 33 -22.90 -9.07 -7.17
C LYS A 33 -22.45 -8.64 -8.58
N LEU A 34 -21.31 -9.15 -9.06
CA LEU A 34 -20.88 -8.91 -10.44
C LEU A 34 -21.87 -9.53 -11.43
N GLU A 35 -22.31 -8.72 -12.38
CA GLU A 35 -23.32 -9.08 -13.38
C GLU A 35 -22.81 -10.18 -14.33
N ALA A 36 -21.53 -10.13 -14.68
CA ALA A 36 -20.88 -11.13 -15.53
C ALA A 36 -20.69 -12.49 -14.85
N ARG A 37 -20.87 -12.57 -13.52
CA ARG A 37 -20.71 -13.77 -12.69
C ARG A 37 -19.46 -14.60 -13.02
N PRO A 38 -18.26 -13.99 -13.07
CA PRO A 38 -17.02 -14.74 -13.18
C PRO A 38 -16.89 -15.73 -12.02
N GLY A 39 -16.41 -16.94 -12.31
CA GLY A 39 -16.18 -17.98 -11.31
C GLY A 39 -16.82 -19.31 -11.66
N GLY A 40 -16.05 -20.39 -11.53
CA GLY A 40 -16.51 -21.74 -11.82
C GLY A 40 -17.61 -22.19 -10.85
N LYS A 41 -18.60 -22.92 -11.37
CA LYS A 41 -19.71 -23.51 -10.59
C LYS A 41 -20.48 -22.48 -9.74
N GLY A 42 -20.52 -21.22 -10.16
CA GLY A 42 -21.26 -20.14 -9.48
C GLY A 42 -20.58 -19.58 -8.22
N SER A 43 -19.33 -19.96 -7.93
CA SER A 43 -18.57 -19.40 -6.81
C SER A 43 -17.81 -18.14 -7.22
N TYR A 44 -18.01 -17.03 -6.49
CA TYR A 44 -17.24 -15.80 -6.70
C TYR A 44 -15.94 -15.73 -5.88
N PHE A 45 -15.73 -16.66 -4.94
CA PHE A 45 -14.55 -16.66 -4.06
C PHE A 45 -13.25 -16.80 -4.85
N THR A 46 -13.19 -17.71 -5.82
CA THR A 46 -11.97 -17.92 -6.63
C THR A 46 -11.68 -16.72 -7.52
N THR A 47 -12.71 -16.04 -8.03
CA THR A 47 -12.51 -14.77 -8.74
C THR A 47 -11.98 -13.69 -7.80
N LEU A 48 -12.52 -13.57 -6.59
CA LEU A 48 -12.05 -12.62 -5.58
C LEU A 48 -10.56 -12.84 -5.28
N ASP A 49 -10.17 -14.07 -4.95
CA ASP A 49 -8.80 -14.46 -4.63
C ASP A 49 -7.82 -14.13 -5.76
N ILE A 50 -8.12 -14.61 -6.97
CA ILE A 50 -7.23 -14.40 -8.13
C ILE A 50 -7.15 -12.91 -8.49
N ALA A 51 -8.27 -12.19 -8.47
CA ALA A 51 -8.28 -10.77 -8.82
C ALA A 51 -7.53 -9.91 -7.79
N HIS A 52 -7.65 -10.21 -6.50
CA HIS A 52 -6.89 -9.52 -5.45
C HIS A 52 -5.39 -9.82 -5.54
N GLY A 53 -5.02 -11.09 -5.75
CA GLY A 53 -3.63 -11.49 -5.95
C GLY A 53 -3.01 -10.84 -7.19
N MET A 54 -3.73 -10.86 -8.32
CA MET A 54 -3.25 -10.25 -9.56
C MET A 54 -3.17 -8.72 -9.45
N LEU A 55 -4.09 -8.05 -8.75
CA LEU A 55 -4.00 -6.62 -8.49
C LEU A 55 -2.78 -6.27 -7.63
N ARG A 56 -2.48 -7.07 -6.59
CA ARG A 56 -1.25 -6.92 -5.80
C ARG A 56 -0.03 -6.95 -6.71
N ASP A 57 0.05 -8.00 -7.53
CA ASP A 57 1.26 -8.28 -8.30
C ASP A 57 1.42 -7.27 -9.44
N PHE A 58 0.32 -6.84 -10.04
CA PHE A 58 0.31 -5.76 -11.02
C PHE A 58 0.87 -4.47 -10.42
N THR A 59 0.35 -4.04 -9.27
CA THR A 59 0.78 -2.81 -8.61
C THR A 59 2.24 -2.88 -8.17
N MET A 60 2.62 -3.93 -7.45
CA MET A 60 3.88 -4.00 -6.71
C MET A 60 5.05 -4.57 -7.51
N TYR A 61 4.78 -5.44 -8.47
CA TYR A 61 5.80 -6.17 -9.23
C TYR A 61 5.82 -5.84 -10.72
N ILE A 62 4.84 -5.09 -11.23
CA ILE A 62 4.83 -4.61 -12.63
C ILE A 62 4.88 -3.08 -12.68
N VAL A 63 3.88 -2.38 -12.14
CA VAL A 63 3.76 -0.92 -12.25
C VAL A 63 4.88 -0.21 -11.47
N TYR A 64 5.08 -0.56 -10.19
CA TYR A 64 6.13 0.07 -9.37
C TYR A 64 7.55 -0.13 -9.94
N PRO A 65 8.02 -1.37 -10.22
CA PRO A 65 9.33 -1.56 -10.82
C PRO A 65 9.44 -0.87 -12.18
N GLY A 66 8.36 -0.84 -12.96
CA GLY A 66 8.32 -0.13 -14.23
C GLY A 66 8.59 1.37 -14.08
N LEU A 67 7.97 2.03 -13.09
CA LEU A 67 8.24 3.44 -12.80
C LEU A 67 9.68 3.67 -12.32
N VAL A 68 10.21 2.79 -11.46
CA VAL A 68 11.61 2.87 -10.99
C VAL A 68 12.57 2.76 -12.18
N LEU A 69 12.38 1.77 -13.05
CA LEU A 69 13.23 1.56 -14.23
C LEU A 69 13.13 2.73 -15.21
N HIS A 70 11.93 3.27 -15.43
CA HIS A 70 11.72 4.45 -16.25
C HIS A 70 12.56 5.64 -15.76
N ARG A 71 12.47 5.95 -14.46
CA ARG A 71 13.22 7.06 -13.82
C ARG A 71 14.72 6.84 -13.83
N GLN A 72 15.19 5.61 -13.61
CA GLN A 72 16.62 5.30 -13.54
C GLN A 72 17.29 5.26 -14.92
N ARG A 73 16.61 4.71 -15.93
CA ARG A 73 17.18 4.50 -17.27
C ARG A 73 16.93 5.68 -18.19
N GLN A 74 15.84 6.43 -17.96
CA GLN A 74 15.35 7.50 -18.84
C GLN A 74 15.18 7.07 -20.30
N ASP A 75 15.03 5.76 -20.54
CA ASP A 75 14.79 5.16 -21.85
C ASP A 75 13.27 5.03 -22.03
N LEU A 76 12.70 6.02 -22.71
CA LEU A 76 11.25 6.12 -22.90
C LEU A 76 10.72 5.00 -23.79
N ASP A 77 11.46 4.59 -24.82
CA ASP A 77 11.01 3.56 -25.76
C ASP A 77 11.01 2.18 -25.10
N ALA A 78 12.04 1.86 -24.31
CA ALA A 78 12.04 0.65 -23.49
C ALA A 78 10.90 0.67 -22.46
N SER A 79 10.64 1.83 -21.83
CA SER A 79 9.56 1.98 -20.86
C SER A 79 8.18 1.75 -21.48
N ARG A 80 7.95 2.28 -22.69
CA ARG A 80 6.72 2.07 -23.47
C ARG A 80 6.56 0.61 -23.88
N ALA A 81 7.62 -0.02 -24.39
CA ALA A 81 7.60 -1.42 -24.80
C ALA A 81 7.26 -2.34 -23.63
N MET A 82 7.83 -2.09 -22.46
CA MET A 82 7.54 -2.85 -21.24
C MET A 82 6.07 -2.77 -20.84
N ILE A 83 5.46 -1.58 -20.79
CA ILE A 83 4.05 -1.47 -20.40
C ILE A 83 3.12 -2.06 -21.49
N ALA A 84 3.48 -1.90 -22.76
CA ALA A 84 2.72 -2.46 -23.87
C ALA A 84 2.66 -3.99 -23.84
N GLU A 85 3.74 -4.63 -23.37
CA GLU A 85 3.81 -6.08 -23.21
C GLU A 85 3.10 -6.56 -21.92
N MET A 86 3.38 -5.91 -20.79
CA MET A 86 3.00 -6.45 -19.48
C MET A 86 1.55 -6.11 -19.08
N PHE A 87 1.03 -4.94 -19.47
CA PHE A 87 -0.26 -4.45 -18.95
C PHE A 87 -1.50 -5.12 -19.58
N PRO A 88 -1.60 -5.34 -20.91
CA PRO A 88 -2.88 -5.68 -21.54
C PRO A 88 -3.57 -6.90 -20.95
N THR A 89 -2.83 -7.99 -20.75
CA THR A 89 -3.38 -9.26 -20.22
C THR A 89 -3.91 -9.06 -18.80
N VAL A 90 -3.15 -8.37 -17.95
CA VAL A 90 -3.52 -8.11 -16.56
C VAL A 90 -4.75 -7.19 -16.48
N LEU A 91 -4.76 -6.09 -17.24
CA LEU A 91 -5.89 -5.16 -17.30
C LEU A 91 -7.16 -5.83 -17.81
N ASN A 92 -7.05 -6.69 -18.82
CA ASN A 92 -8.20 -7.40 -19.38
C ASN A 92 -8.80 -8.38 -18.36
N TYR A 93 -7.96 -9.14 -17.65
CA TYR A 93 -8.41 -10.06 -16.63
C TYR A 93 -9.02 -9.33 -15.43
N LEU A 94 -8.35 -8.30 -14.89
CA LEU A 94 -8.86 -7.52 -13.77
C LEU A 94 -10.18 -6.82 -14.13
N GLY A 95 -10.29 -6.28 -15.33
CA GLY A 95 -11.55 -5.68 -15.82
C GLY A 95 -12.69 -6.69 -15.97
N TYR A 96 -12.40 -7.90 -16.46
CA TYR A 96 -13.38 -9.00 -16.47
C TYR A 96 -13.80 -9.39 -15.04
N SER A 97 -12.87 -9.30 -14.09
CA SER A 97 -13.06 -9.73 -12.69
C SER A 97 -13.57 -8.64 -11.76
N GLY A 98 -14.07 -7.51 -12.28
CA GLY A 98 -14.71 -6.46 -11.47
C GLY A 98 -13.89 -5.20 -11.22
N PHE A 99 -12.77 -4.99 -11.94
CA PHE A 99 -12.00 -3.74 -11.93
C PHE A 99 -12.11 -3.03 -13.30
N GLY A 100 -13.33 -2.69 -13.69
CA GLY A 100 -13.65 -2.13 -14.99
C GLY A 100 -13.04 -0.75 -15.20
N GLU A 101 -13.06 0.10 -14.18
CA GLU A 101 -12.41 1.41 -14.24
C GLU A 101 -10.89 1.30 -14.42
N LEU A 102 -10.24 0.42 -13.65
CA LEU A 102 -8.80 0.13 -13.81
C LEU A 102 -8.48 -0.27 -15.24
N LYS A 103 -9.30 -1.14 -15.86
CA LYS A 103 -9.13 -1.54 -17.26
C LYS A 103 -9.22 -0.34 -18.20
N VAL A 104 -10.22 0.53 -18.04
CA VAL A 104 -10.40 1.73 -18.89
C VAL A 104 -9.23 2.69 -18.75
N LEU A 105 -8.83 3.01 -17.51
CA LEU A 105 -7.71 3.92 -17.23
C LEU A 105 -6.39 3.35 -17.77
N GLY A 106 -6.13 2.07 -17.53
CA GLY A 106 -4.93 1.38 -18.00
C GLY A 106 -4.83 1.31 -19.53
N HIS A 107 -5.92 0.97 -20.23
CA HIS A 107 -5.93 0.98 -21.70
C HIS A 107 -5.85 2.39 -22.27
N THR A 108 -6.37 3.40 -21.56
CA THR A 108 -6.20 4.81 -21.96
C THR A 108 -4.74 5.22 -21.87
N LEU A 109 -4.04 4.84 -20.79
CA LEU A 109 -2.59 5.04 -20.68
C LEU A 109 -1.84 4.36 -21.84
N LEU A 110 -2.14 3.09 -22.14
CA LEU A 110 -1.51 2.37 -23.25
C LEU A 110 -1.72 3.05 -24.61
N ARG A 111 -2.93 3.58 -24.87
CA ARG A 111 -3.25 4.34 -26.09
C ARG A 111 -2.45 5.64 -26.19
N LEU A 112 -2.28 6.34 -25.07
CA LEU A 112 -1.58 7.63 -25.03
C LEU A 112 -0.05 7.49 -25.06
N ALA A 113 0.48 6.42 -24.45
CA ALA A 113 1.92 6.20 -24.22
C ALA A 113 2.83 6.48 -25.43
N PRO A 114 2.50 6.10 -26.69
CA PRO A 114 3.33 6.40 -27.86
C PRO A 114 3.50 7.89 -28.15
N THR A 115 2.59 8.73 -27.64
CA THR A 115 2.54 10.19 -27.91
C THR A 115 3.13 11.04 -26.78
N LEU A 116 3.36 10.45 -25.59
CA LEU A 116 3.82 11.18 -24.41
C LEU A 116 5.32 11.43 -24.45
N ASN A 117 5.79 12.62 -24.07
CA ASN A 117 7.22 12.81 -23.78
C ASN A 117 7.61 12.12 -22.45
N ASN A 118 8.89 12.17 -22.07
CA ASN A 118 9.39 11.50 -20.87
C ASN A 118 8.68 11.99 -19.59
N GLU A 119 8.53 13.30 -19.42
CA GLU A 119 7.85 13.90 -18.26
C GLU A 119 6.38 13.50 -18.18
N GLN A 120 5.66 13.56 -19.30
CA GLN A 120 4.24 13.18 -19.38
C GLN A 120 4.04 11.70 -19.08
N PHE A 121 4.96 10.83 -19.53
CA PHE A 121 4.93 9.41 -19.25
C PHE A 121 5.18 9.12 -17.75
N ASP A 122 6.14 9.80 -17.13
CA ASP A 122 6.38 9.72 -15.68
C ASP A 122 5.14 10.18 -14.88
N GLN A 123 4.57 11.32 -15.25
CA GLN A 123 3.35 11.86 -14.63
C GLN A 123 2.17 10.89 -14.72
N ALA A 124 2.03 10.20 -15.86
CA ALA A 124 1.00 9.21 -16.09
C ALA A 124 1.20 7.94 -15.24
N LEU A 125 2.40 7.35 -15.27
CA LEU A 125 2.72 6.16 -14.49
C LEU A 125 2.66 6.42 -12.98
N THR A 126 3.09 7.60 -12.53
CA THR A 126 3.02 8.00 -11.12
C THR A 126 1.58 8.01 -10.62
N ARG A 127 0.66 8.65 -11.36
CA ARG A 127 -0.77 8.65 -11.00
C ARG A 127 -1.38 7.27 -11.09
N PHE A 128 -1.00 6.50 -12.11
CA PHE A 128 -1.49 5.14 -12.29
C PHE A 128 -1.07 4.24 -11.11
N LEU A 129 0.20 4.30 -10.69
CA LEU A 129 0.68 3.61 -9.51
C LEU A 129 -0.03 4.07 -8.24
N ARG A 130 -0.25 5.37 -8.05
CA ARG A 130 -0.99 5.89 -6.89
C ARG A 130 -2.39 5.28 -6.84
N TYR A 131 -3.11 5.28 -7.96
CA TYR A 131 -4.45 4.71 -8.06
C TYR A 131 -4.47 3.21 -7.73
N THR A 132 -3.62 2.41 -8.39
CA THR A 132 -3.61 0.96 -8.18
C THR A 132 -3.16 0.58 -6.77
N ASN A 133 -2.30 1.38 -6.16
CA ASN A 133 -1.87 1.21 -4.78
C ASN A 133 -3.00 1.41 -3.76
N LEU A 134 -3.74 2.51 -3.89
CA LEU A 134 -4.87 2.80 -3.02
C LEU A 134 -6.02 1.81 -3.25
N LEU A 135 -6.27 1.44 -4.52
CA LEU A 135 -7.24 0.40 -4.88
C LEU A 135 -6.89 -0.93 -4.23
N TYR A 136 -5.62 -1.33 -4.23
CA TYR A 136 -5.19 -2.54 -3.56
C TYR A 136 -5.35 -2.49 -2.04
N GLY A 137 -5.27 -1.31 -1.42
CA GLY A 137 -5.58 -1.14 0.00
C GLY A 137 -6.99 -1.63 0.36
N TRP A 138 -7.98 -1.34 -0.49
CA TRP A 138 -9.35 -1.85 -0.32
C TRP A 138 -9.44 -3.37 -0.54
N ALA A 139 -8.76 -3.88 -1.58
CA ALA A 139 -8.70 -5.31 -1.85
C ALA A 139 -8.11 -6.08 -0.66
N TYR A 140 -7.04 -5.55 -0.07
CA TYR A 140 -6.41 -6.13 1.11
C TYR A 140 -7.33 -6.10 2.33
N HIS A 141 -7.95 -4.94 2.63
CA HIS A 141 -8.82 -4.78 3.79
C HIS A 141 -10.03 -5.73 3.76
N TRP A 142 -10.67 -5.83 2.61
CA TRP A 142 -11.91 -6.59 2.44
C TRP A 142 -11.71 -8.07 2.14
N PHE A 143 -10.47 -8.54 1.92
CA PHE A 143 -10.23 -9.95 1.76
C PHE A 143 -10.73 -10.71 3.01
N PRO A 144 -11.40 -11.87 2.85
CA PRO A 144 -11.97 -12.62 3.97
C PRO A 144 -10.86 -13.41 4.71
N TRP A 145 -9.97 -12.70 5.40
CA TRP A 145 -8.83 -13.28 6.13
C TRP A 145 -9.22 -14.34 7.17
N ASN A 146 -10.45 -14.28 7.69
CA ASN A 146 -11.00 -15.30 8.58
C ASN A 146 -11.14 -16.68 7.94
N ILE A 147 -11.00 -16.82 6.61
CA ILE A 147 -10.84 -18.14 5.99
C ILE A 147 -9.63 -18.91 6.56
N GLY A 148 -8.62 -18.18 7.08
CA GLY A 148 -7.49 -18.76 7.78
C GLY A 148 -7.84 -19.56 9.04
N ASP A 149 -9.04 -19.39 9.60
CA ASP A 149 -9.51 -20.21 10.72
C ASP A 149 -9.59 -21.70 10.39
N ALA A 150 -9.83 -22.03 9.12
CA ALA A 150 -9.84 -23.42 8.65
C ALA A 150 -8.44 -23.97 8.32
N MET A 151 -7.39 -23.15 8.40
CA MET A 151 -6.04 -23.46 7.92
C MET A 151 -4.99 -23.08 8.98
N ARG A 152 -5.23 -23.47 10.23
CA ARG A 152 -4.30 -23.24 11.35
C ARG A 152 -3.14 -24.24 11.30
N TYR A 153 -1.95 -23.77 11.67
CA TYR A 153 -0.83 -24.67 11.97
C TYR A 153 -1.22 -25.63 13.10
N GLU A 154 -0.63 -26.82 13.11
CA GLU A 154 -0.71 -27.72 14.26
C GLU A 154 -0.15 -27.02 15.51
N GLU A 155 -0.65 -27.42 16.69
CA GLU A 155 -0.13 -26.87 17.94
C GLU A 155 1.39 -27.11 18.05
N GLY A 156 2.12 -26.03 18.23
CA GLY A 156 3.58 -26.03 18.30
C GLY A 156 4.09 -24.75 18.95
N GLY A 157 5.30 -24.80 19.50
CA GLY A 157 5.95 -23.62 20.05
C GLY A 157 6.40 -22.67 18.95
N GLU A 158 6.36 -21.38 19.22
CA GLU A 158 6.98 -20.39 18.34
C GLU A 158 8.51 -20.49 18.40
N ILE A 159 9.18 -20.26 17.27
CA ILE A 159 10.64 -20.19 17.26
C ILE A 159 11.15 -19.02 18.12
N ALA A 160 12.26 -19.24 18.83
CA ALA A 160 12.96 -18.15 19.50
C ALA A 160 13.46 -17.16 18.43
N LEU A 161 13.18 -15.87 18.64
CA LEU A 161 13.70 -14.81 17.79
C LEU A 161 14.99 -14.25 18.39
N PRO A 162 15.89 -13.69 17.56
CA PRO A 162 17.07 -13.01 18.08
C PRO A 162 16.69 -11.82 18.95
N GLN A 163 17.63 -11.38 19.78
CA GLN A 163 17.42 -10.22 20.64
C GLN A 163 17.23 -8.95 19.79
N VAL A 164 16.19 -8.19 20.11
CA VAL A 164 15.95 -6.85 19.56
C VAL A 164 16.92 -5.86 20.21
N VAL A 165 17.60 -5.05 19.41
CA VAL A 165 18.47 -3.96 19.85
C VAL A 165 17.98 -2.67 19.19
N ASP A 166 17.54 -1.71 20.00
CA ASP A 166 17.16 -0.40 19.50
C ASP A 166 18.38 0.51 19.42
N SER A 167 18.68 0.99 18.22
CA SER A 167 19.83 1.85 17.92
C SER A 167 19.42 3.22 17.39
N LEU A 168 18.11 3.50 17.32
CA LEU A 168 17.60 4.70 16.69
C LEU A 168 17.43 5.82 17.72
N GLU A 169 18.17 6.92 17.53
CA GLU A 169 18.10 8.07 18.42
C GLU A 169 16.96 9.04 18.02
N PRO A 170 16.21 9.60 18.98
CA PRO A 170 15.20 10.61 18.72
C PRO A 170 15.75 11.85 18.01
N THR A 171 14.99 12.38 17.05
CA THR A 171 15.29 13.64 16.35
C THR A 171 14.29 14.74 16.70
N SER A 172 14.58 15.97 16.30
CA SER A 172 13.66 17.11 16.46
C SER A 172 12.51 17.12 15.45
N THR A 173 12.57 16.32 14.40
CA THR A 173 11.50 16.25 13.38
C THR A 173 10.41 15.32 13.88
N LEU A 174 9.30 15.90 14.33
CA LEU A 174 8.19 15.14 14.91
C LEU A 174 6.98 15.08 13.96
N ILE A 175 6.31 13.94 13.98
CA ILE A 175 5.03 13.68 13.33
C ILE A 175 4.02 13.15 14.34
N LYS A 176 2.74 13.28 14.04
CA LYS A 176 1.63 12.75 14.81
C LYS A 176 0.84 11.78 13.94
N LEU A 177 0.55 10.61 14.51
CA LEU A 177 -0.33 9.60 13.91
C LEU A 177 -1.61 9.54 14.75
N ARG A 178 -2.77 9.65 14.10
CA ARG A 178 -4.09 9.60 14.76
C ARG A 178 -5.01 8.60 14.08
N TRP A 179 -5.62 7.71 14.86
CA TRP A 179 -6.62 6.75 14.39
C TRP A 179 -8.01 7.20 14.81
N ASP A 180 -8.74 7.88 13.91
CA ASP A 180 -9.96 8.63 14.24
C ASP A 180 -11.03 7.77 14.95
N PRO A 181 -11.41 6.56 14.45
CA PRO A 181 -12.46 5.76 15.10
C PRO A 181 -12.05 5.17 16.45
N ILE A 182 -10.74 5.04 16.71
CA ILE A 182 -10.18 4.46 17.93
C ILE A 182 -9.97 5.54 19.01
N GLY A 183 -9.81 6.81 18.59
CA GLY A 183 -9.57 7.93 19.48
C GLY A 183 -8.17 7.92 20.11
N ILE A 184 -7.19 7.31 19.43
CA ILE A 184 -5.80 7.25 19.88
C ILE A 184 -4.91 8.09 18.97
N GLU A 185 -3.99 8.82 19.59
CA GLU A 185 -2.90 9.52 18.92
C GLU A 185 -1.56 9.17 19.56
N VAL A 186 -0.53 9.14 18.71
CA VAL A 186 0.87 8.97 19.11
C VAL A 186 1.75 9.99 18.39
N LYS A 187 2.84 10.37 19.03
CA LYS A 187 3.93 11.16 18.45
C LYS A 187 5.07 10.25 18.04
N ALA A 188 5.74 10.60 16.96
CA ALA A 188 6.91 9.87 16.47
C ALA A 188 7.96 10.85 15.98
N PHE A 189 9.23 10.47 16.09
CA PHE A 189 10.33 11.19 15.47
C PHE A 189 10.69 10.57 14.13
N VAL A 190 11.17 11.39 13.19
CA VAL A 190 11.59 10.99 11.85
C VAL A 190 13.10 11.05 11.74
N VAL A 191 13.73 9.97 11.28
CA VAL A 191 15.17 9.92 11.04
C VAL A 191 15.44 10.21 9.57
N THR A 192 15.80 11.45 9.28
CA THR A 192 16.04 11.92 7.91
C THR A 192 17.32 11.33 7.34
N ASP A 193 18.39 11.20 8.12
CA ASP A 193 19.74 10.98 7.56
C ASP A 193 19.87 9.64 6.84
N GLY A 194 19.16 8.60 7.29
CA GLY A 194 19.21 7.27 6.69
C GLY A 194 18.45 7.12 5.38
N ASN A 195 17.36 7.86 5.18
CA ASN A 195 16.48 7.78 4.01
C ASN A 195 15.91 9.17 3.64
N ALA A 196 16.79 10.16 3.48
CA ALA A 196 16.42 11.58 3.46
C ALA A 196 15.41 11.96 2.39
N GLU A 197 15.61 11.50 1.15
CA GLU A 197 14.70 11.77 0.04
C GLU A 197 13.29 11.25 0.32
N LEU A 198 13.18 9.99 0.78
CA LEU A 198 11.90 9.39 1.16
C LEU A 198 11.21 10.13 2.31
N CYS A 199 11.97 10.49 3.36
CA CYS A 199 11.43 11.24 4.50
C CYS A 199 10.93 12.62 4.05
N ASN A 200 11.67 13.31 3.17
CA ASN A 200 11.28 14.61 2.63
C ASN A 200 10.02 14.51 1.77
N GLU A 201 9.92 13.52 0.89
CA GLU A 201 8.72 13.26 0.09
C GLU A 201 7.50 12.98 0.96
N LEU A 202 7.67 12.16 2.01
CA LEU A 202 6.61 11.85 2.96
C LEU A 202 6.15 13.10 3.71
N MET A 203 7.08 13.93 4.19
CA MET A 203 6.74 15.19 4.86
C MET A 203 6.07 16.20 3.92
N ALA A 204 6.44 16.22 2.64
CA ALA A 204 5.87 17.14 1.65
C ALA A 204 4.38 16.87 1.36
N ILE A 205 3.91 15.64 1.57
CA ILE A 205 2.50 15.28 1.40
C ILE A 205 1.69 15.36 2.69
N MET A 206 2.29 15.71 3.83
CA MET A 206 1.56 15.88 5.09
C MET A 206 0.80 17.22 5.12
N PRO A 207 -0.42 17.26 5.68
CA PRO A 207 -1.15 16.15 6.29
C PRO A 207 -1.80 15.24 5.24
N PHE A 208 -1.86 13.93 5.51
CA PHE A 208 -2.63 12.99 4.70
C PHE A 208 -3.44 12.01 5.56
N LYS A 209 -4.49 11.47 4.96
CA LYS A 209 -5.36 10.44 5.54
C LYS A 209 -5.35 9.20 4.66
N CYS A 210 -5.30 8.02 5.26
CA CYS A 210 -5.32 6.75 4.54
C CYS A 210 -6.01 5.63 5.32
N LEU A 211 -6.43 4.61 4.59
CA LEU A 211 -7.00 3.38 5.15
C LEU A 211 -5.92 2.62 5.92
N GLN A 212 -6.18 2.35 7.19
CA GLN A 212 -5.34 1.55 8.06
C GLN A 212 -5.74 0.07 7.96
N THR A 213 -4.77 -0.82 7.76
CA THR A 213 -4.95 -2.27 7.82
C THR A 213 -3.94 -2.92 8.76
N HIS A 214 -4.15 -4.20 9.07
CA HIS A 214 -3.23 -5.02 9.84
C HIS A 214 -2.41 -5.95 8.93
N ALA A 215 -1.14 -6.20 9.25
CA ALA A 215 -0.38 -7.25 8.61
C ALA A 215 -0.94 -8.64 8.95
N MET A 216 -1.40 -9.38 7.94
CA MET A 216 -1.95 -10.74 8.10
C MET A 216 -0.90 -11.84 8.03
N VAL A 217 0.38 -11.49 7.91
CA VAL A 217 1.50 -12.43 7.76
C VAL A 217 2.63 -12.10 8.73
N ALA A 218 3.11 -10.85 8.72
CA ALA A 218 4.34 -10.46 9.42
C ALA A 218 4.25 -10.54 10.95
N GLY A 219 3.05 -10.51 11.54
CA GLY A 219 2.82 -10.46 12.98
C GLY A 219 2.24 -9.11 13.43
N GLU A 220 2.65 -8.64 14.61
CA GLU A 220 2.14 -7.44 15.29
C GLU A 220 2.62 -6.13 14.62
N SER A 221 2.04 -5.85 13.45
CA SER A 221 2.44 -4.76 12.56
C SER A 221 1.21 -4.13 11.88
N LEU A 222 1.12 -2.80 11.98
CA LEU A 222 0.13 -1.96 11.33
C LEU A 222 0.65 -1.53 9.96
N MET A 223 -0.17 -1.56 8.91
CA MET A 223 0.19 -1.09 7.57
C MET A 223 -0.89 -0.17 7.00
N ALA A 224 -0.50 0.94 6.38
CA ALA A 224 -1.43 1.84 5.70
C ALA A 224 -0.93 2.19 4.31
N TYR A 225 -1.79 2.02 3.30
CA TYR A 225 -1.49 2.37 1.91
C TYR A 225 -1.57 3.88 1.73
N THR A 226 -0.43 4.52 1.51
CA THR A 226 -0.36 5.99 1.50
C THR A 226 -0.66 6.57 0.12
N PRO A 227 -1.05 7.85 0.01
CA PRO A 227 -1.14 8.55 -1.27
C PRO A 227 0.24 8.91 -1.85
N LEU A 228 1.34 8.66 -1.12
CA LEU A 228 2.70 8.89 -1.61
C LEU A 228 3.03 7.93 -2.75
N VAL A 229 3.73 8.42 -3.75
CA VAL A 229 4.45 7.60 -4.73
C VAL A 229 5.91 8.01 -4.67
N SER A 230 6.69 7.20 -3.97
CA SER A 230 8.13 7.37 -3.83
C SER A 230 8.87 6.29 -4.62
N THR A 231 9.91 6.71 -5.33
CA THR A 231 10.95 5.81 -5.89
C THR A 231 12.31 6.10 -5.28
N ALA A 232 12.33 6.82 -4.16
CA ALA A 232 13.55 7.26 -3.49
C ALA A 232 14.46 6.05 -3.13
N PRO A 233 15.78 6.21 -3.21
CA PRO A 233 16.71 5.20 -2.72
C PRO A 233 16.54 5.02 -1.21
N THR A 234 16.66 3.78 -0.75
CA THR A 234 16.46 3.41 0.66
C THR A 234 17.68 2.69 1.23
N PRO A 235 18.83 3.37 1.44
CA PRO A 235 20.04 2.71 1.90
C PRO A 235 19.96 2.27 3.38
N PHE A 236 19.18 2.94 4.21
CA PHE A 236 19.02 2.58 5.62
C PHE A 236 17.84 1.64 5.83
N LYS A 237 18.13 0.39 6.20
CA LYS A 237 17.13 -0.66 6.41
C LYS A 237 17.45 -1.47 7.65
N GLU A 238 16.42 -2.08 8.20
CA GLU A 238 16.51 -3.05 9.28
C GLU A 238 15.71 -4.29 8.97
N GLU A 239 16.14 -5.40 9.55
CA GLU A 239 15.41 -6.65 9.52
C GLU A 239 14.14 -6.54 10.38
N ILE A 240 12.98 -6.90 9.81
CA ILE A 240 11.69 -6.61 10.42
C ILE A 240 11.55 -7.21 11.83
N ARG A 241 11.89 -8.50 11.99
CA ARG A 241 11.85 -9.20 13.29
C ARG A 241 12.84 -8.71 14.34
N LEU A 242 13.81 -7.88 13.97
CA LEU A 242 14.80 -7.30 14.90
C LEU A 242 14.46 -5.87 15.32
N ALA A 243 13.39 -5.29 14.76
CA ALA A 243 12.94 -3.95 15.12
C ALA A 243 12.17 -3.95 16.45
N PRO A 244 12.31 -2.90 17.28
CA PRO A 244 11.52 -2.74 18.50
C PRO A 244 10.08 -2.26 18.19
N PRO A 245 9.13 -2.48 19.12
CA PRO A 245 7.84 -1.80 19.11
C PRO A 245 8.00 -0.29 18.99
N GLY A 246 7.14 0.34 18.18
CA GLY A 246 7.21 1.75 17.83
C GLY A 246 7.94 2.03 16.52
N ARG A 247 8.74 1.08 15.99
CA ARG A 247 9.51 1.29 14.76
C ARG A 247 8.59 1.65 13.59
N ILE A 248 8.91 2.75 12.91
CA ILE A 248 8.22 3.23 11.72
C ILE A 248 9.06 2.96 10.48
N ARG A 249 8.42 2.30 9.52
CA ARG A 249 9.02 1.93 8.24
C ARG A 249 8.16 2.46 7.11
N PHE A 250 8.78 2.66 5.95
CA PHE A 250 8.04 2.95 4.72
C PHE A 250 8.50 2.01 3.62
N ASN A 251 7.57 1.27 3.02
CA ASN A 251 7.89 0.33 1.97
C ASN A 251 7.39 0.86 0.61
N PRO A 252 8.27 1.48 -0.22
CA PRO A 252 7.88 1.96 -1.53
C PRO A 252 7.56 0.81 -2.49
N ARG A 253 8.27 -0.32 -2.35
CA ARG A 253 8.22 -1.44 -3.30
C ARG A 253 6.95 -2.28 -3.20
N THR A 254 6.52 -2.63 -1.99
CA THR A 254 5.36 -3.51 -1.79
C THR A 254 4.13 -2.76 -1.33
N GLY A 255 3.87 -1.59 -1.92
CA GLY A 255 2.59 -0.90 -1.79
C GLY A 255 2.63 0.51 -1.19
N GLN A 256 3.74 1.24 -1.31
CA GLN A 256 3.87 2.62 -0.79
C GLN A 256 3.31 2.75 0.64
N LYS A 257 3.68 1.80 1.50
CA LYS A 257 3.03 1.57 2.79
C LYS A 257 3.79 2.28 3.90
N LEU A 258 3.08 3.02 4.74
CA LEU A 258 3.55 3.42 6.07
C LEU A 258 3.26 2.27 7.03
N ILE A 259 4.25 1.88 7.82
CA ILE A 259 4.18 0.70 8.68
C ILE A 259 4.63 1.08 10.09
N VAL A 260 3.84 0.68 11.09
CA VAL A 260 4.18 0.84 12.52
C VAL A 260 4.16 -0.53 13.17
N GLN A 261 5.33 -0.98 13.63
CA GLN A 261 5.42 -2.22 14.39
C GLN A 261 5.00 -1.95 15.84
N TYR A 262 4.13 -2.79 16.41
CA TYR A 262 3.69 -2.62 17.80
C TYR A 262 4.06 -3.80 18.70
N GLY A 263 4.64 -4.85 18.13
CA GLY A 263 5.05 -6.03 18.87
C GLY A 263 5.96 -6.96 18.06
N ARG A 264 5.81 -8.25 18.30
CA ARG A 264 6.57 -9.35 17.70
C ARG A 264 6.19 -9.56 16.23
N THR A 265 7.22 -9.67 15.40
CA THR A 265 7.10 -10.02 13.98
C THR A 265 8.10 -11.10 13.61
N THR A 266 7.79 -11.94 12.63
CA THR A 266 8.62 -13.10 12.24
C THR A 266 9.40 -12.90 10.94
N GLU A 267 9.04 -11.90 10.15
CA GLU A 267 9.62 -11.62 8.84
C GLU A 267 11.09 -11.16 8.94
N ASP A 268 11.98 -11.76 8.14
CA ASP A 268 13.42 -11.48 8.08
C ASP A 268 13.82 -10.56 6.90
N ILE A 269 12.82 -9.94 6.27
CA ILE A 269 13.05 -9.00 5.18
C ILE A 269 13.62 -7.68 5.73
N LEU A 270 14.58 -7.12 5.01
CA LEU A 270 15.09 -5.76 5.25
C LEU A 270 14.09 -4.71 4.76
N ALA A 271 13.64 -3.85 5.66
CA ALA A 271 12.67 -2.80 5.38
C ALA A 271 13.23 -1.40 5.68
N PRO A 272 12.94 -0.39 4.83
CA PRO A 272 13.42 0.99 5.05
C PRO A 272 12.84 1.61 6.30
N VAL A 273 13.71 2.15 7.15
CA VAL A 273 13.34 2.81 8.41
C VAL A 273 13.19 4.30 8.19
N ILE A 274 12.12 4.90 8.72
CA ILE A 274 11.92 6.35 8.65
C ILE A 274 11.80 7.01 10.02
N GLY A 275 11.71 6.26 11.11
CA GLY A 275 11.52 6.83 12.44
C GLY A 275 11.05 5.84 13.49
N SER A 276 10.65 6.34 14.65
CA SER A 276 10.01 5.55 15.71
C SER A 276 9.00 6.37 16.49
N VAL A 277 7.95 5.72 17.00
CA VAL A 277 7.03 6.29 17.98
C VAL A 277 7.79 6.64 19.27
N LEU A 278 7.47 7.78 19.88
CA LEU A 278 8.11 8.21 21.12
C LEU A 278 7.84 7.19 22.24
N PRO A 279 8.81 6.91 23.13
CA PRO A 279 8.70 5.86 24.15
C PRO A 279 7.43 5.95 25.01
N GLU A 280 7.00 7.16 25.39
CA GLU A 280 5.80 7.42 26.17
C GLU A 280 4.49 6.98 25.49
N ASP A 281 4.50 6.90 24.16
CA ASP A 281 3.32 6.59 23.35
C ASP A 281 3.30 5.14 22.83
N VAL A 282 4.43 4.41 22.89
CA VAL A 282 4.54 3.03 22.37
C VAL A 282 3.49 2.10 22.99
N SER A 283 3.22 2.22 24.29
CA SER A 283 2.23 1.40 25.00
C SER A 283 0.80 1.55 24.45
N LYS A 284 0.48 2.69 23.81
CA LYS A 284 -0.84 2.93 23.20
C LYS A 284 -1.07 2.06 21.96
N LEU A 285 0.01 1.63 21.28
CA LEU A 285 -0.07 0.91 20.01
C LEU A 285 -0.73 -0.46 20.13
N ALA A 286 -0.64 -1.14 21.28
CA ALA A 286 -1.29 -2.43 21.48
C ALA A 286 -2.82 -2.35 21.30
N LYS A 287 -3.44 -1.29 21.82
CA LYS A 287 -4.89 -1.05 21.64
C LYS A 287 -5.24 -0.71 20.19
N VAL A 288 -4.37 0.01 19.49
CA VAL A 288 -4.52 0.28 18.04
C VAL A 288 -4.42 -1.03 17.25
N GLY A 289 -3.38 -1.83 17.52
CA GLY A 289 -3.13 -3.14 16.92
C GLY A 289 -4.34 -4.05 17.00
N ALA A 290 -4.88 -4.25 18.21
CA ALA A 290 -6.05 -5.09 18.43
C ALA A 290 -7.30 -4.60 17.65
N ALA A 291 -7.59 -3.29 17.68
CA ALA A 291 -8.74 -2.75 16.98
C ALA A 291 -8.60 -2.84 15.45
N VAL A 292 -7.39 -2.60 14.93
CA VAL A 292 -7.10 -2.71 13.48
C VAL A 292 -7.09 -4.17 13.03
N TRP A 293 -6.64 -5.11 13.87
CA TRP A 293 -6.74 -6.54 13.62
C TRP A 293 -8.21 -6.94 13.44
N GLU A 294 -9.08 -6.64 14.41
CA GLU A 294 -10.51 -6.97 14.34
C GLU A 294 -11.19 -6.34 13.11
N SER A 295 -10.84 -5.09 12.81
CA SER A 295 -11.31 -4.39 11.62
C SER A 295 -10.89 -5.10 10.34
N THR A 296 -9.61 -5.41 10.19
CA THR A 296 -9.10 -6.02 8.96
C THR A 296 -9.51 -7.49 8.86
N TYR A 297 -9.60 -8.22 9.96
CA TYR A 297 -9.84 -9.67 10.00
C TYR A 297 -11.33 -10.03 9.94
N LEU A 298 -12.14 -9.37 10.78
CA LEU A 298 -13.49 -9.81 11.11
C LEU A 298 -14.58 -8.85 10.60
N HIS A 299 -14.75 -7.69 11.24
CA HIS A 299 -15.94 -6.85 11.05
C HIS A 299 -15.84 -5.88 9.86
N LYS A 300 -14.64 -5.63 9.35
CA LYS A 300 -14.36 -4.84 8.13
C LYS A 300 -14.77 -3.36 8.20
N GLU A 301 -15.08 -2.83 9.38
CA GLU A 301 -15.33 -1.39 9.55
C GLU A 301 -14.01 -0.61 9.34
N PRO A 302 -13.92 0.32 8.39
CA PRO A 302 -12.67 1.00 8.06
C PRO A 302 -12.09 1.80 9.23
N VAL A 303 -10.81 1.57 9.55
CA VAL A 303 -10.03 2.45 10.43
C VAL A 303 -9.24 3.43 9.58
N TRP A 304 -9.28 4.70 9.95
CA TRP A 304 -8.56 5.74 9.23
C TRP A 304 -7.39 6.28 10.03
N LEU A 305 -6.20 6.27 9.42
CA LEU A 305 -4.99 6.90 9.93
C LEU A 305 -4.86 8.31 9.32
N THR A 306 -4.64 9.31 10.16
CA THR A 306 -4.19 10.65 9.77
C THR A 306 -2.75 10.86 10.23
N VAL A 307 -1.89 11.35 9.33
CA VAL A 307 -0.47 11.64 9.62
C VAL A 307 -0.21 13.13 9.37
N GLU A 308 0.35 13.80 10.37
CA GLU A 308 0.58 15.25 10.35
C GLU A 308 1.99 15.59 10.88
N ARG A 309 2.63 16.62 10.33
CA ARG A 309 3.87 17.16 10.90
C ARG A 309 3.56 18.00 12.13
N LEU A 310 4.31 17.80 13.21
CA LEU A 310 4.27 18.69 14.37
C LEU A 310 5.21 19.87 14.14
N ARG A 311 4.71 21.08 14.37
CA ARG A 311 5.47 22.33 14.27
C ARG A 311 6.29 22.56 15.53
#